data_AF-A0A170QCZ5-F1
#
_entry.id   AF-A0A170QCZ5-F1
#
_cell.length_a   1.000
_cell.length_b   1.000
_cell.length_c   1.000
_cell.angle_alpha   90.00
_cell.angle_beta   90.00
_cell.angle_gamma   90.00
#
_symmetry.space_group_name_H-M   'P 1'
#
loop_
_entity.id
_entity.type
_entity.pdbx_description
1 polymer ?
#
loop_
_entity_poly.entity_id
_entity_poly.type
_entity_poly.pdbx_seq_one_letter_code
_entity_poly.pdbx_strand_id
1 'polypeptide(L)'
;MADKQLILFYLINGFGGLCVLGSYAHGLITNPSIRGGLWGSIPDSLRLHYTIFMFLAAGGYFFFTGYILFHVSTESVKLFGRYGFWAINILYAGIIIPSAIWIYLTFAMIENPTPLLWIIIRLVLFTVGFSSVALLASFFTSNFDRSSWLYFASIIGLIFFCIQTMLLDALIWPYYYPK
;
A
#
# COMPACT_ATOMS: atom_id res chain seq x y z
N MET A 1 24.82 -13.44 -13.24
CA MET A 1 23.39 -13.58 -13.61
C MET A 1 22.61 -12.59 -12.78
N ALA A 2 21.69 -11.82 -13.35
CA ALA A 2 20.86 -10.92 -12.57
C ALA A 2 19.88 -11.72 -11.70
N ASP A 3 19.76 -11.37 -10.43
CA ASP A 3 18.86 -12.03 -9.49
C ASP A 3 17.40 -11.77 -9.91
N LYS A 4 16.69 -12.84 -10.28
CA LYS A 4 15.29 -12.79 -10.74
C LYS A 4 14.37 -12.16 -9.70
N GLN A 5 14.63 -12.38 -8.40
CA GLN A 5 13.80 -11.83 -7.33
C GLN A 5 13.99 -10.32 -7.20
N LEU A 6 15.23 -9.84 -7.40
CA LEU A 6 15.52 -8.41 -7.37
C LEU A 6 14.97 -7.69 -8.61
N ILE A 7 15.04 -8.33 -9.80
CA ILE A 7 14.37 -7.81 -11.01
C ILE A 7 12.87 -7.66 -10.76
N LEU A 8 12.24 -8.70 -10.20
CA LEU A 8 10.81 -8.65 -9.88
C LEU A 8 10.49 -7.53 -8.88
N PHE A 9 11.33 -7.34 -7.87
CA PHE A 9 11.19 -6.26 -6.90
C PHE A 9 11.23 -4.88 -7.58
N TYR A 10 12.18 -4.66 -8.49
CA TYR A 10 12.26 -3.42 -9.25
C TYR A 10 11.08 -3.21 -10.18
N LEU A 11 10.56 -4.27 -10.80
CA LEU A 11 9.36 -4.16 -11.64
C LEU A 11 8.13 -3.79 -10.80
N ILE A 12 7.93 -4.45 -9.66
CA ILE A 12 6.81 -4.15 -8.76
C ILE A 12 6.89 -2.71 -8.26
N ASN A 13 8.06 -2.28 -7.79
CA ASN A 13 8.20 -0.96 -7.19
C ASN A 13 8.30 0.17 -8.23
N GLY A 14 9.13 0.00 -9.24
CA GLY A 14 9.37 1.00 -10.27
C GLY A 14 8.20 1.11 -11.25
N PHE A 15 7.94 0.03 -12.00
CA PHE A 15 6.84 0.04 -12.97
C PHE A 15 5.47 0.07 -12.25
N GLY A 16 5.26 -0.77 -11.24
CA GLY A 16 4.01 -0.76 -10.49
C GLY A 16 3.76 0.56 -9.74
N GLY A 17 4.79 1.19 -9.15
CA GLY A 17 4.66 2.52 -8.55
C GLY A 17 4.26 3.59 -9.57
N LEU A 18 4.83 3.56 -10.78
CA LEU A 18 4.40 4.42 -11.89
C LEU A 18 2.95 4.15 -12.30
N CYS A 19 2.52 2.88 -12.30
CA CYS A 19 1.12 2.54 -12.55
C CYS A 19 0.17 3.09 -11.47
N VAL A 20 0.56 3.08 -10.19
CA VAL A 20 -0.22 3.70 -9.12
C VAL A 20 -0.37 5.20 -9.39
N LEU A 21 0.74 5.93 -9.57
CA LEU A 21 0.68 7.38 -9.82
C LEU A 21 -0.10 7.71 -11.11
N GLY A 22 0.15 6.95 -12.17
CA GLY A 22 -0.55 7.08 -13.45
C GLY A 22 -2.04 6.82 -13.33
N SER A 23 -2.46 5.82 -12.54
CA SER A 23 -3.88 5.53 -12.29
C SER A 23 -4.58 6.69 -11.60
N TYR A 24 -3.93 7.30 -10.59
CA TYR A 24 -4.49 8.45 -9.88
C TYR A 24 -4.57 9.68 -10.77
N ALA A 25 -3.49 9.99 -11.50
CA ALA A 25 -3.48 11.11 -12.45
C ALA A 25 -4.58 10.95 -13.50
N HIS A 26 -4.63 9.79 -14.16
CA HIS A 26 -5.63 9.50 -15.19
C HIS A 26 -7.06 9.53 -14.63
N GLY A 27 -7.33 8.84 -13.53
CA GLY A 27 -8.66 8.81 -12.90
C GLY A 27 -9.15 10.20 -12.48
N LEU A 28 -8.30 11.02 -11.86
CA LEU A 28 -8.68 12.36 -11.40
C LEU A 28 -8.86 13.37 -12.55
N ILE A 29 -8.10 13.24 -13.64
CA ILE A 29 -8.22 14.10 -14.83
C ILE A 29 -9.48 13.77 -15.63
N THR A 30 -9.79 12.48 -15.77
CA THR A 30 -10.93 12.00 -16.57
C THR A 30 -12.27 12.15 -15.86
N ASN A 31 -12.29 12.26 -14.53
CA ASN A 31 -13.51 12.33 -13.72
C ASN A 31 -13.62 13.62 -12.87
N PRO A 32 -13.50 14.83 -13.47
CA PRO A 32 -13.36 16.07 -12.71
C PRO A 32 -14.62 16.45 -11.91
N SER A 33 -15.81 16.07 -12.39
CA SER A 33 -17.09 16.35 -11.74
C SER A 33 -17.34 15.45 -10.52
N ILE A 34 -16.86 14.21 -10.54
CA ILE A 34 -17.15 13.20 -9.51
C ILE A 34 -15.96 12.88 -8.59
N ARG A 35 -14.76 13.42 -8.83
CA ARG A 35 -13.57 13.21 -7.98
C ARG A 35 -13.76 13.54 -6.50
N GLY A 36 -14.69 14.45 -6.17
CA GLY A 36 -15.04 14.75 -4.78
C GLY A 36 -15.69 13.56 -4.06
N GLY A 37 -16.36 12.68 -4.79
CA GLY A 37 -17.01 11.47 -4.27
C GLY A 37 -16.05 10.38 -3.83
N LEU A 38 -14.75 10.47 -4.15
CA LEU A 38 -13.74 9.52 -3.67
C LEU A 38 -13.65 9.49 -2.13
N TRP A 39 -13.97 10.61 -1.46
CA TRP A 39 -14.02 10.70 0.00
C TRP A 39 -15.27 10.04 0.61
N GLY A 40 -16.27 9.65 -0.21
CA GLY A 40 -17.57 9.23 0.28
C GLY A 40 -18.20 10.29 1.19
N SER A 41 -18.69 9.87 2.36
CA SER A 41 -19.24 10.76 3.38
C SER A 41 -18.27 11.01 4.54
N ILE A 42 -16.95 10.87 4.33
CA ILE A 42 -15.95 11.22 5.35
C ILE A 42 -16.09 12.71 5.74
N PRO A 43 -16.29 13.02 7.04
CA PRO A 43 -16.37 14.40 7.54
C PRO A 43 -15.12 15.22 7.25
N ASP A 44 -15.27 16.52 6.99
CA ASP A 44 -14.14 17.41 6.65
C ASP A 44 -13.06 17.45 7.75
N SER A 45 -13.46 17.34 9.03
CA SER A 45 -12.51 17.26 10.15
C SER A 45 -11.59 16.03 10.08
N LEU A 46 -12.07 14.91 9.52
CA LEU A 46 -11.28 13.70 9.33
C LEU A 46 -10.44 13.75 8.05
N ARG A 47 -10.86 14.47 7.01
CA ARG A 47 -10.11 14.56 5.72
C ARG A 47 -8.70 15.12 5.91
N LEU A 48 -8.51 16.09 6.81
CA LEU A 48 -7.19 16.61 7.16
C LEU A 48 -6.29 15.51 7.75
N HIS A 49 -6.83 14.70 8.66
CA HIS A 49 -6.10 13.60 9.26
C HIS A 49 -5.72 12.56 8.20
N TYR A 50 -6.65 12.15 7.33
CA TYR A 50 -6.36 11.28 6.20
C TYR A 50 -5.21 11.81 5.34
N THR A 51 -5.22 13.10 5.04
CA THR A 51 -4.20 13.71 4.19
C THR A 51 -2.82 13.67 4.86
N ILE A 52 -2.75 13.96 6.16
CA ILE A 52 -1.50 13.86 6.94
C ILE A 52 -0.99 12.42 6.96
N PHE A 53 -1.85 11.45 7.31
CA PHE A 53 -1.47 10.04 7.36
C PHE A 53 -1.07 9.48 5.98
N MET A 54 -1.72 9.94 4.91
CA MET A 54 -1.37 9.58 3.54
C MET A 54 0.04 10.05 3.17
N PHE A 55 0.41 11.30 3.51
CA PHE A 55 1.77 11.80 3.27
C PHE A 55 2.82 11.09 4.15
N LEU A 56 2.51 10.83 5.42
CA LEU A 56 3.38 10.06 6.31
C LEU A 56 3.58 8.62 5.81
N ALA A 57 2.52 7.98 5.32
CA ALA A 57 2.57 6.66 4.70
C ALA A 57 3.41 6.68 3.42
N ALA A 58 3.17 7.66 2.52
CA ALA A 58 3.94 7.79 1.28
C ALA A 58 5.43 8.04 1.55
N GLY A 59 5.78 8.89 2.51
CA GLY A 59 7.16 9.07 2.95
C GLY A 59 7.74 7.80 3.57
N GLY A 60 6.98 7.13 4.44
CA GLY A 60 7.33 5.87 5.05
C GLY A 60 7.64 4.76 4.05
N TYR A 61 6.90 4.71 2.94
CA TYR A 61 7.11 3.79 1.83
C TYR A 61 8.55 3.82 1.32
N PHE A 62 9.12 5.00 1.16
CA PHE A 62 10.50 5.12 0.68
C PHE A 62 11.51 4.63 1.72
N PHE A 63 11.27 4.81 3.02
CA PHE A 63 12.18 4.30 4.05
C PHE A 63 12.19 2.78 4.12
N PHE A 64 11.03 2.14 4.22
CA PHE A 64 10.99 0.67 4.30
C PHE A 64 11.40 0.00 2.99
N THR A 65 11.09 0.61 1.84
CA THR A 65 11.57 0.13 0.53
C THR A 65 13.07 0.31 0.36
N GLY A 66 13.62 1.46 0.80
CA GLY A 66 15.06 1.68 0.82
C GLY A 66 15.78 0.68 1.73
N TYR A 67 15.21 0.36 2.89
CA TYR A 67 15.77 -0.65 3.77
C TYR A 67 15.84 -2.03 3.10
N ILE A 68 14.72 -2.48 2.52
CA ILE A 68 14.70 -3.75 1.77
C ILE A 68 15.75 -3.74 0.65
N LEU A 69 15.86 -2.64 -0.08
CA LEU A 69 16.77 -2.53 -1.21
C LEU A 69 18.25 -2.58 -0.82
N PHE A 70 18.63 -1.89 0.26
CA PHE A 70 20.04 -1.71 0.62
C PHE A 70 20.54 -2.66 1.70
N HIS A 71 19.66 -3.20 2.54
CA HIS A 71 20.05 -4.02 3.69
C HIS A 71 19.55 -5.47 3.64
N VAL A 72 18.58 -5.82 2.78
CA VAL A 72 18.05 -7.19 2.73
C VAL A 72 18.66 -7.97 1.57
N SER A 73 19.47 -8.98 1.91
CA SER A 73 20.05 -9.92 0.96
C SER A 73 19.00 -10.88 0.43
N THR A 74 18.91 -11.01 -0.89
CA THR A 74 17.99 -11.94 -1.57
C THR A 74 18.29 -13.41 -1.28
N GLU A 75 19.55 -13.75 -1.03
CA GLU A 75 20.02 -15.13 -0.84
C GLU A 75 19.85 -15.63 0.61
N SER A 76 19.99 -14.75 1.59
CA SER A 76 20.08 -15.12 3.01
C SER A 76 18.87 -14.71 3.84
N VAL A 77 17.95 -13.90 3.28
CA VAL A 77 16.75 -13.47 4.01
C VAL A 77 15.87 -14.64 4.39
N LYS A 78 15.40 -14.61 5.64
CA LYS A 78 14.41 -15.52 6.21
C LYS A 78 13.27 -14.70 6.79
N LEU A 79 12.34 -14.33 5.91
CA LEU A 79 11.10 -13.66 6.27
C LEU A 79 10.26 -14.59 7.17
N PHE A 80 9.83 -14.09 8.33
CA PHE A 80 9.18 -14.92 9.36
C PHE A 80 9.98 -16.17 9.74
N GLY A 81 11.32 -16.10 9.66
CA GLY A 81 12.23 -17.20 9.96
C GLY A 81 12.27 -18.34 8.93
N ARG A 82 11.43 -18.30 7.88
CA ARG A 82 11.28 -19.42 6.93
C ARG A 82 11.33 -19.03 5.45
N TYR A 83 10.72 -17.91 5.07
CA TYR A 83 10.47 -17.60 3.67
C TYR A 83 11.59 -16.75 3.06
N GLY A 84 11.90 -16.98 1.78
CA GLY A 84 12.91 -16.20 1.06
C GLY A 84 12.37 -14.85 0.55
N PHE A 85 13.18 -14.17 -0.25
CA PHE A 85 12.88 -12.83 -0.78
C PHE A 85 11.59 -12.78 -1.63
N TRP A 86 11.19 -13.89 -2.25
CA TRP A 86 9.92 -13.97 -3.00
C TRP A 86 8.70 -13.59 -2.17
N ALA A 87 8.70 -13.85 -0.86
CA ALA A 87 7.59 -13.47 0.01
C ALA A 87 7.51 -11.95 0.19
N ILE A 88 8.66 -11.26 0.20
CA ILE A 88 8.70 -9.79 0.18
C ILE A 88 8.08 -9.28 -1.13
N ASN A 89 8.43 -9.88 -2.28
CA ASN A 89 7.82 -9.53 -3.55
C ASN A 89 6.30 -9.70 -3.54
N ILE A 90 5.76 -10.76 -2.93
CA ILE A 90 4.31 -10.95 -2.79
C ILE A 90 3.68 -9.86 -1.92
N LEU A 91 4.29 -9.51 -0.78
CA LEU A 91 3.78 -8.44 0.07
C LEU A 91 3.76 -7.09 -0.66
N TYR A 92 4.81 -6.78 -1.42
CA TYR A 92 4.85 -5.57 -2.25
C TYR A 92 3.84 -5.60 -3.39
N ALA A 93 3.67 -6.73 -4.06
CA ALA A 93 2.65 -6.90 -5.09
C ALA A 93 1.23 -6.70 -4.52
N GLY A 94 0.98 -7.25 -3.32
CA GLY A 94 -0.26 -7.09 -2.57
C GLY A 94 -0.49 -5.66 -2.06
N ILE A 95 0.53 -4.80 -2.03
CA ILE A 95 0.38 -3.37 -1.79
C ILE A 95 0.12 -2.63 -3.12
N ILE A 96 0.99 -2.84 -4.11
CA ILE A 96 1.07 -1.96 -5.29
C ILE A 96 -0.03 -2.23 -6.31
N ILE A 97 -0.30 -3.50 -6.65
CA ILE A 97 -1.30 -3.86 -7.66
C ILE A 97 -2.70 -3.38 -7.24
N PRO A 98 -3.22 -3.73 -6.05
CA PRO A 98 -4.53 -3.23 -5.62
C PRO A 98 -4.55 -1.70 -5.49
N SER A 99 -3.46 -1.06 -5.05
CA SER A 99 -3.39 0.41 -4.98
C SER A 99 -3.56 1.09 -6.34
N ALA A 100 -3.05 0.49 -7.43
CA ALA A 100 -3.20 1.02 -8.79
C ALA A 100 -4.61 0.82 -9.37
N ILE A 101 -5.33 -0.20 -8.89
CA ILE A 101 -6.66 -0.54 -9.40
C ILE A 101 -7.76 0.19 -8.63
N TRP A 102 -7.53 0.51 -7.34
CA TRP A 102 -8.53 1.05 -6.44
C TRP A 102 -9.28 2.26 -7.01
N ILE A 103 -8.58 3.24 -7.59
CA ILE A 103 -9.22 4.48 -8.06
C ILE A 103 -10.26 4.22 -9.18
N TYR A 104 -9.96 3.29 -10.08
CA TYR A 104 -10.87 2.91 -11.16
C TYR A 104 -12.12 2.19 -10.62
N LEU A 105 -11.93 1.30 -9.66
CA LEU A 105 -13.05 0.62 -9.00
C LEU A 105 -13.94 1.61 -8.25
N THR A 106 -13.35 2.57 -7.55
CA THR A 106 -14.09 3.58 -6.79
C THR A 106 -14.87 4.49 -7.74
N PHE A 107 -14.31 4.93 -8.86
CA PHE A 107 -15.08 5.68 -9.86
C PHE A 107 -16.21 4.84 -10.47
N ALA A 108 -15.95 3.58 -10.82
CA ALA A 108 -17.00 2.69 -11.31
C ALA A 108 -18.13 2.51 -10.27
N MET A 109 -17.80 2.46 -8.98
CA MET A 109 -18.77 2.39 -7.89
C MET A 109 -19.58 3.69 -7.73
N ILE A 110 -18.98 4.85 -7.97
CA ILE A 110 -19.69 6.15 -7.95
C ILE A 110 -20.69 6.23 -9.11
N GLU A 111 -20.30 5.81 -10.31
CA GLU A 111 -21.13 5.93 -11.50
C GLU A 111 -22.23 4.87 -11.56
N ASN A 112 -21.90 3.62 -11.27
CA ASN A 112 -22.79 2.47 -11.41
C ASN A 112 -22.63 1.55 -10.18
N PRO A 113 -23.20 1.92 -9.02
CA PRO A 113 -22.99 1.18 -7.78
C PRO A 113 -23.56 -0.23 -7.89
N THR A 114 -22.74 -1.24 -7.56
CA THR A 114 -23.19 -2.64 -7.47
C THR A 114 -22.61 -3.33 -6.23
N PRO A 115 -23.32 -4.32 -5.65
CA PRO A 115 -22.79 -5.10 -4.53
C PRO A 115 -21.46 -5.80 -4.86
N LEU A 116 -21.28 -6.23 -6.11
CA LEU A 116 -20.06 -6.89 -6.55
C LEU A 116 -18.86 -5.92 -6.55
N LEU A 117 -19.01 -4.72 -7.12
CA LEU A 117 -17.96 -3.70 -7.08
C LEU A 117 -17.57 -3.35 -5.65
N TRP A 118 -18.56 -3.22 -4.76
CA TRP A 118 -18.31 -2.98 -3.35
C TRP A 118 -17.44 -4.08 -2.71
N ILE A 119 -17.79 -5.35 -2.93
CA ILE A 119 -17.00 -6.49 -2.43
C ILE A 119 -15.57 -6.43 -2.98
N ILE A 120 -15.39 -6.16 -4.28
CA ILE A 120 -14.07 -6.08 -4.91
C ILE A 120 -13.25 -4.94 -4.29
N ILE A 121 -13.83 -3.75 -4.08
CA ILE A 121 -13.14 -2.62 -3.41
C ILE A 121 -12.70 -3.02 -2.00
N ARG A 122 -13.57 -3.69 -1.24
CA ARG A 122 -13.24 -4.17 0.12
C ARG A 122 -12.07 -5.16 0.09
N LEU A 123 -12.08 -6.11 -0.84
CA LEU A 123 -10.99 -7.07 -1.00
C LEU A 123 -9.67 -6.38 -1.36
N VAL A 124 -9.69 -5.42 -2.28
CA VAL A 124 -8.53 -4.63 -2.69
C VAL A 124 -7.94 -3.86 -1.49
N LEU A 125 -8.78 -3.16 -0.73
CA LEU A 125 -8.36 -2.40 0.45
C LEU A 125 -7.77 -3.29 1.54
N PHE A 126 -8.43 -4.40 1.87
CA PHE A 126 -7.92 -5.35 2.86
C PHE A 126 -6.63 -6.04 2.38
N THR A 127 -6.47 -6.29 1.08
CA THR A 127 -5.24 -6.88 0.55
C THR A 127 -4.05 -5.96 0.79
N VAL A 128 -4.20 -4.65 0.55
CA VAL A 128 -3.16 -3.64 0.86
C VAL A 128 -2.88 -3.62 2.37
N GLY A 129 -3.94 -3.53 3.19
CA GLY A 129 -3.83 -3.46 4.65
C GLY A 129 -3.18 -4.69 5.28
N PHE A 130 -3.56 -5.90 4.87
CA PHE A 130 -2.95 -7.13 5.39
C PHE A 130 -1.50 -7.28 4.91
N SER A 131 -1.21 -6.89 3.67
CA SER A 131 0.16 -6.93 3.14
C SER A 131 1.08 -5.96 3.89
N SER A 132 0.59 -4.76 4.23
CA SER A 132 1.35 -3.79 5.02
C SER A 132 1.58 -4.24 6.47
N VAL A 133 0.54 -4.78 7.12
CA VAL A 133 0.65 -5.33 8.48
C VAL A 133 1.60 -6.53 8.53
N ALA A 134 1.51 -7.43 7.55
CA ALA A 134 2.44 -8.55 7.44
C ALA A 134 3.88 -8.07 7.20
N LEU A 135 4.07 -7.05 6.36
CA LEU A 135 5.40 -6.45 6.16
C LEU A 135 5.94 -5.83 7.45
N LEU A 136 5.12 -5.10 8.22
CA LEU A 136 5.50 -4.57 9.54
C LEU A 136 5.88 -5.70 10.51
N ALA A 137 5.06 -6.73 10.62
CA ALA A 137 5.34 -7.88 11.49
C ALA A 137 6.68 -8.54 11.11
N SER A 138 6.98 -8.61 9.81
CA SER A 138 8.22 -9.21 9.31
C SER A 138 9.49 -8.50 9.82
N PHE A 139 9.45 -7.19 10.10
CA PHE A 139 10.61 -6.48 10.65
C PHE A 139 11.02 -7.01 12.03
N PHE A 140 10.07 -7.53 12.81
CA PHE A 140 10.33 -8.05 14.16
C PHE A 140 10.69 -9.54 14.17
N THR A 141 10.16 -10.31 13.22
CA THR A 141 10.26 -11.77 13.19
C THR A 141 11.31 -12.32 12.23
N SER A 142 11.86 -11.49 11.34
CA SER A 142 12.83 -11.90 10.33
C SER A 142 14.26 -11.61 10.77
N ASN A 143 15.24 -12.19 10.07
CA ASN A 143 16.67 -11.99 10.30
C ASN A 143 17.21 -10.65 9.76
N PHE A 144 16.39 -9.60 9.81
CA PHE A 144 16.75 -8.25 9.36
C PHE A 144 17.79 -7.64 10.31
N ASP A 145 18.78 -6.96 9.73
CA ASP A 145 19.79 -6.22 10.49
C ASP A 145 19.17 -4.98 11.17
N ARG A 146 19.29 -4.92 12.50
CA ARG A 146 18.66 -3.91 13.34
C ARG A 146 19.59 -2.74 13.68
N SER A 147 20.82 -2.75 13.17
CA SER A 147 21.83 -1.73 13.50
C SER A 147 21.65 -0.41 12.74
N SER A 148 20.98 -0.44 11.58
CA SER A 148 20.80 0.73 10.72
C SER A 148 19.69 1.65 11.23
N TRP A 149 19.92 2.98 11.20
CA TRP A 149 18.87 3.97 11.44
C TRP A 149 17.67 3.79 10.51
N LEU A 150 17.94 3.30 9.29
CA LEU A 150 16.92 3.06 8.27
C LEU A 150 15.97 1.94 8.68
N TYR A 151 16.40 0.96 9.49
CA TYR A 151 15.54 -0.06 10.07
C TYR A 151 14.46 0.57 10.97
N PHE A 152 14.85 1.50 11.86
CA PHE A 152 13.91 2.19 12.74
C PHE A 152 12.98 3.14 11.97
N ALA A 153 13.53 3.89 11.01
CA ALA A 153 12.74 4.74 10.12
C ALA A 153 11.70 3.92 9.33
N SER A 154 12.06 2.70 8.91
CA SER A 154 11.17 1.77 8.22
C SER A 154 10.01 1.30 9.10
N ILE A 155 10.28 1.00 10.37
CA ILE A 155 9.23 0.61 11.34
C ILE A 155 8.25 1.77 11.54
N ILE A 156 8.76 2.98 11.79
CA ILE A 156 7.91 4.18 11.96
C ILE A 156 7.08 4.43 10.70
N GLY A 157 7.73 4.36 9.52
CA GLY A 157 7.07 4.48 8.23
C GLY A 157 5.98 3.43 8.02
N LEU A 158 6.25 2.17 8.35
CA LEU A 158 5.29 1.07 8.25
C LEU A 158 4.13 1.21 9.23
N ILE A 159 4.34 1.77 10.43
CA ILE A 159 3.25 2.06 11.37
C ILE A 159 2.27 3.06 10.73
N PHE A 160 2.76 4.17 10.21
CA PHE A 160 1.91 5.15 9.52
C PHE A 160 1.27 4.55 8.27
N PHE A 161 2.01 3.75 7.51
CA PHE A 161 1.48 3.05 6.34
C PHE A 161 0.37 2.05 6.72
N CYS A 162 0.49 1.33 7.83
CA CYS A 162 -0.55 0.44 8.35
C CYS A 162 -1.76 1.23 8.84
N ILE A 163 -1.56 2.34 9.56
CA ILE A 163 -2.66 3.20 9.99
C ILE A 163 -3.44 3.71 8.77
N GLN A 164 -2.74 4.22 7.76
CA GLN A 164 -3.37 4.66 6.52
C GLN A 164 -4.12 3.52 5.83
N THR A 165 -3.43 2.42 5.51
CA THR A 165 -3.99 1.40 4.62
C THR A 165 -4.97 0.44 5.31
N MET A 166 -4.69 0.00 6.54
CA MET A 166 -5.57 -0.93 7.26
C MET A 166 -6.68 -0.19 8.02
N LEU A 167 -6.36 0.86 8.77
CA LEU A 167 -7.35 1.51 9.62
C LEU A 167 -8.17 2.55 8.84
N LEU A 168 -7.50 3.53 8.25
CA LEU A 168 -8.19 4.63 7.56
C LEU A 168 -8.85 4.11 6.27
N ASP A 169 -8.12 3.41 5.41
CA ASP A 169 -8.64 3.03 4.10
C ASP A 169 -9.49 1.75 4.16
N ALA A 170 -9.06 0.69 4.84
CA ALA A 170 -9.81 -0.58 4.84
C ALA A 170 -10.95 -0.65 5.88
N LEU A 171 -10.95 0.15 6.94
CA LEU A 171 -12.00 0.11 7.97
C LEU A 171 -12.84 1.38 8.02
N ILE A 172 -12.22 2.54 8.19
CA ILE A 172 -12.93 3.80 8.44
C ILE A 172 -13.56 4.36 7.16
N TRP A 173 -12.86 4.38 6.04
CA TRP A 173 -13.39 4.89 4.78
C TRP A 173 -14.66 4.13 4.36
N PRO A 174 -14.71 2.79 4.42
CA PRO A 174 -15.90 2.01 4.11
C PRO A 174 -17.05 2.18 5.09
N TYR A 175 -16.76 2.54 6.35
CA TYR A 175 -17.81 2.88 7.32
C TYR A 175 -18.53 4.18 6.94
N TYR A 176 -17.79 5.15 6.39
CA TYR A 176 -18.32 6.42 5.93
C TYR A 176 -18.66 6.47 4.43
N TYR A 177 -18.37 5.41 3.67
CA TYR A 177 -18.73 5.39 2.26
C TYR A 177 -20.24 5.16 2.14
N PRO A 178 -20.97 6.00 1.38
CA PRO A 178 -22.42 5.91 1.30
C PRO A 178 -22.85 4.54 0.79
N LYS A 179 -23.89 3.98 1.44
CA LYS A 179 -24.58 2.76 1.00
C LYS A 179 -25.50 3.05 -0.17
#